data_AF-A0A5R9AU70-F1
#
_entry.id   AF-A0A5R9AU70-F1
#
_cell.length_a   1.000
_cell.length_b   1.000
_cell.length_c   1.000
_cell.angle_alpha   90.00
_cell.angle_beta   90.00
_cell.angle_gamma   90.00
#
_symmetry.space_group_name_H-M   'P 1'
#
loop_
_entity.id
_entity.type
_entity.pdbx_description
1 polymer ?
#
loop_
_entity_poly.entity_id
_entity_poly.type
_entity_poly.pdbx_seq_one_letter_code
_entity_poly.pdbx_strand_id
1 'polypeptide(L)'
;MATAKESGNSTADTAQANALAIFDTKLETALINKPALEAITSVKNLKDLHTILATNPVVSFPFLSIGAGTNLNNSSMNAVYIEANGLGLPARDFYLEQDDKSIEIQSTMLQVNLLRYRNC
;
A
#
# COMPACT_ATOMS: atom_id res chain seq x y z
N MET A 1 18.10 13.20 15.45
CA MET A 1 16.66 13.20 15.81
C MET A 1 16.40 13.89 17.13
N ALA A 2 17.20 13.62 18.18
CA ALA A 2 17.20 14.42 19.42
C ALA A 2 17.33 15.93 19.13
N THR A 3 18.30 16.32 18.29
CA THR A 3 18.51 17.69 17.84
C THR A 3 17.34 18.35 17.10
N ALA A 4 16.50 17.57 16.39
CA ALA A 4 15.32 18.12 15.70
C ALA A 4 14.13 18.33 16.66
N LYS A 5 13.93 17.39 17.60
CA LYS A 5 12.95 17.52 18.69
C LYS A 5 13.34 18.62 19.68
N GLU A 6 14.64 18.86 19.89
CA GLU A 6 15.19 19.88 20.81
C GLU A 6 15.24 21.30 20.22
N SER A 7 15.21 21.45 18.89
CA SER A 7 15.37 22.76 18.22
C SER A 7 14.20 23.74 18.39
N GLY A 8 13.11 23.35 19.06
CA GLY A 8 11.97 24.22 19.38
C GLY A 8 11.18 24.78 18.17
N ASN A 9 11.61 24.50 16.93
CA ASN A 9 11.10 25.14 15.72
C ASN A 9 9.98 24.34 15.03
N SER A 10 9.40 23.35 15.73
CA SER A 10 8.37 22.45 15.21
C SER A 10 7.04 22.79 15.88
N THR A 11 6.39 23.87 15.44
CA THR A 11 4.96 24.05 15.75
C THR A 11 4.18 22.90 15.09
N ALA A 12 3.09 22.47 15.74
CA ALA A 12 2.34 21.25 15.38
C ALA A 12 1.84 21.22 13.92
N ASP A 13 1.74 22.39 13.27
CA ASP A 13 1.20 22.53 11.91
C ASP A 13 2.27 22.51 10.80
N THR A 14 3.52 22.17 11.14
CA THR A 14 4.63 22.13 10.16
C THR A 14 4.78 20.78 9.47
N ALA A 15 5.26 20.79 8.22
CA ALA A 15 5.63 19.56 7.52
C ALA A 15 6.70 18.74 8.26
N GLN A 16 7.59 19.42 9.02
CA GLN A 16 8.57 18.73 9.87
C GLN A 16 7.90 18.00 11.06
N ALA A 17 6.93 18.63 11.73
CA ALA A 17 6.18 17.98 12.80
C ALA A 17 5.40 16.77 12.30
N ASN A 18 4.76 16.86 11.13
CA ASN A 18 4.05 15.74 10.50
C ASN A 18 5.00 14.58 10.15
N ALA A 19 6.17 14.89 9.60
CA ALA A 19 7.17 13.86 9.28
C ALA A 19 7.68 13.13 10.54
N LEU A 20 7.91 13.86 11.64
CA LEU A 20 8.28 13.26 12.93
C LEU A 20 7.17 12.39 13.51
N ALA A 21 5.91 12.84 13.44
CA ALA A 21 4.76 12.05 13.89
C ALA A 21 4.57 10.76 13.07
N ILE A 22 4.72 10.82 11.74
CA ILE A 22 4.69 9.64 10.88
C ILE A 22 5.84 8.69 11.23
N PHE A 23 7.04 9.22 11.48
CA PHE A 23 8.19 8.41 11.86
C PHE A 23 7.96 7.69 13.19
N ASP A 24 7.57 8.41 14.24
CA ASP A 24 7.34 7.82 15.56
C ASP A 24 6.24 6.75 15.51
N THR A 25 5.12 7.01 14.81
CA THR A 25 4.03 6.03 14.67
C THR A 25 4.40 4.79 13.85
N LYS A 26 5.33 4.90 12.87
CA LYS A 26 5.80 3.74 12.09
C LYS A 26 6.81 2.86 12.84
N LEU A 27 7.47 3.39 13.89
CA LEU A 27 8.34 2.58 14.76
C LEU A 27 7.55 1.73 15.76
N GLU A 28 6.31 2.08 16.06
CA GLU A 28 5.44 1.32 16.95
C GLU A 28 4.85 0.09 16.24
N THR A 29 5.61 -1.01 16.23
CA THR A 29 5.27 -2.26 15.53
C THR A 29 3.92 -2.87 15.94
N ALA A 30 3.44 -2.60 17.16
CA ALA A 30 2.16 -3.09 17.67
C ALA A 30 0.92 -2.49 16.98
N LEU A 31 1.06 -1.35 16.31
CA LEU A 31 -0.04 -0.61 15.70
C LEU A 31 -0.25 -0.91 14.20
N ILE A 32 0.68 -1.62 13.56
CA ILE A 32 0.79 -1.63 12.08
C ILE A 32 -0.31 -2.47 11.39
N ASN A 33 -0.88 -3.50 12.05
CA ASN A 33 -1.76 -4.47 11.38
C ASN A 33 -3.19 -4.58 11.94
N LYS A 34 -3.44 -4.19 13.19
CA LYS A 34 -4.74 -4.45 13.87
C LYS A 34 -5.92 -3.73 13.22
N PRO A 35 -5.85 -2.41 12.94
CA PRO A 35 -7.01 -1.69 12.39
C PRO A 35 -7.39 -2.15 10.97
N ALA A 36 -6.41 -2.59 10.17
CA ALA A 36 -6.65 -3.08 8.82
C ALA A 36 -7.39 -4.43 8.83
N LEU A 37 -6.97 -5.34 9.72
CA LEU A 37 -7.55 -6.68 9.83
C LEU A 37 -9.01 -6.63 10.29
N GLU A 38 -9.32 -5.82 11.30
CA GLU A 38 -10.70 -5.61 11.78
C GLU A 38 -11.62 -5.05 10.70
N ALA A 39 -11.11 -4.10 9.91
CA ALA A 39 -11.88 -3.54 8.82
C ALA A 39 -12.15 -4.60 7.72
N ILE A 40 -11.16 -5.41 7.36
CA ILE A 40 -11.30 -6.48 6.36
C ILE A 40 -12.25 -7.59 6.84
N THR A 41 -12.20 -8.00 8.11
CA THR A 41 -13.09 -9.05 8.65
C THR A 41 -14.56 -8.63 8.69
N SER A 42 -14.84 -7.33 8.63
CA SER A 42 -16.21 -6.80 8.56
C SER A 42 -16.87 -6.93 7.18
N VAL A 43 -16.10 -7.22 6.11
CA VAL A 43 -16.58 -7.33 4.73
C VAL A 43 -17.39 -8.61 4.56
N LYS A 44 -18.67 -8.50 4.19
CA LYS A 44 -19.57 -9.66 4.00
C LYS A 44 -19.97 -9.87 2.54
N ASN A 45 -19.83 -8.86 1.71
CA ASN A 45 -20.28 -8.87 0.32
C ASN A 45 -19.46 -7.90 -0.53
N LEU A 46 -19.69 -7.92 -1.84
CA LEU A 46 -18.96 -7.11 -2.80
C LEU A 46 -19.15 -5.59 -2.59
N LYS A 47 -20.32 -5.16 -2.12
CA LYS A 47 -20.57 -3.75 -1.83
C LYS A 47 -19.73 -3.28 -0.63
N ASP A 48 -19.65 -4.10 0.42
CA ASP A 48 -18.79 -3.82 1.58
C ASP A 48 -17.32 -3.74 1.13
N LEU A 49 -16.90 -4.66 0.25
CA LEU A 49 -15.56 -4.67 -0.32
C LEU A 49 -15.26 -3.37 -1.10
N HIS A 50 -16.14 -2.93 -1.99
CA HIS A 50 -15.94 -1.64 -2.70
C HIS A 50 -15.92 -0.45 -1.73
N THR A 51 -16.75 -0.49 -0.69
CA THR A 51 -16.85 0.60 0.30
C THR A 51 -15.55 0.72 1.09
N ILE A 52 -15.02 -0.38 1.60
CA ILE A 52 -13.78 -0.36 2.38
C ILE A 52 -12.58 0.02 1.51
N LEU A 53 -12.50 -0.49 0.29
CA LEU A 53 -11.42 -0.16 -0.66
C LEU A 53 -11.41 1.33 -1.04
N ALA A 54 -12.58 1.98 -1.05
CA ALA A 54 -12.70 3.39 -1.39
C ALA A 54 -12.48 4.33 -0.19
N THR A 55 -12.72 3.87 1.05
CA THR A 55 -12.78 4.75 2.22
C THR A 55 -11.68 4.50 3.26
N ASN A 56 -11.04 3.33 3.26
CA ASN A 56 -10.02 2.98 4.23
C ASN A 56 -8.61 3.06 3.62
N PRO A 57 -7.79 4.07 3.98
CA PRO A 57 -6.46 4.27 3.39
C PRO A 57 -5.41 3.23 3.82
N VAL A 58 -5.73 2.39 4.81
CA VAL A 58 -4.82 1.34 5.31
C VAL A 58 -5.07 0.01 4.58
N VAL A 59 -6.24 -0.17 3.96
CA VAL A 59 -6.57 -1.36 3.18
C VAL A 59 -6.07 -1.16 1.74
N SER A 60 -5.27 -2.09 1.25
CA SER A 60 -4.74 -2.02 -0.11
C SER A 60 -5.82 -2.30 -1.16
N PHE A 61 -5.74 -1.61 -2.30
CA PHE A 61 -6.61 -1.82 -3.46
C PHE A 61 -5.83 -2.51 -4.60
N PRO A 62 -5.82 -3.86 -4.66
CA PRO A 62 -4.86 -4.60 -5.48
C PRO A 62 -5.23 -4.71 -6.97
N PHE A 63 -6.40 -4.23 -7.39
CA PHE A 63 -6.93 -4.52 -8.72
C PHE A 63 -6.50 -3.50 -9.78
N LEU A 64 -6.67 -2.21 -9.45
CA LEU A 64 -6.42 -1.10 -10.36
C LEU A 64 -5.70 0.01 -9.59
N SER A 65 -4.92 0.81 -10.31
CA SER A 65 -4.42 2.08 -9.81
C SER A 65 -5.30 3.20 -10.36
N ILE A 66 -5.71 4.12 -9.50
CA ILE A 66 -6.48 5.30 -9.89
C ILE A 66 -5.68 6.54 -9.52
N GLY A 67 -5.41 7.40 -10.50
CA GLY A 67 -4.62 8.61 -10.31
C GLY A 67 -5.16 9.78 -11.11
N ALA A 68 -4.80 10.98 -10.67
CA ALA A 68 -5.01 12.21 -11.44
C ALA A 68 -3.68 12.65 -12.03
N GLY A 69 -3.65 12.89 -13.34
CA GLY A 69 -2.47 13.35 -14.07
C GLY A 69 -2.86 14.33 -15.17
N THR A 70 -1.87 14.94 -15.81
CA THR A 70 -2.08 15.86 -16.94
C THR A 70 -2.79 15.15 -18.09
N ASN A 71 -3.88 15.70 -18.60
CA ASN A 71 -4.59 15.15 -19.75
C ASN A 71 -3.67 15.15 -20.99
N LEU A 72 -3.48 13.98 -21.61
CA LEU A 72 -2.59 13.78 -22.76
C LEU A 72 -2.95 14.65 -23.99
N ASN A 73 -4.23 15.02 -24.12
CA ASN A 73 -4.72 15.86 -25.22
C ASN A 73 -4.86 17.35 -24.83
N ASN A 74 -4.84 17.67 -23.54
CA ASN A 74 -4.92 19.05 -23.06
C ASN A 74 -4.15 19.21 -21.75
N SER A 75 -2.90 19.65 -21.84
CA SER A 75 -2.03 19.75 -20.67
C SER A 75 -2.42 20.84 -19.66
N SER A 76 -3.42 21.67 -19.97
CA SER A 76 -3.91 22.69 -19.03
C SER A 76 -4.90 22.13 -18.01
N MET A 77 -5.27 20.84 -18.10
CA MET A 77 -6.20 20.21 -17.17
C MET A 77 -5.75 18.80 -16.79
N ASN A 78 -6.22 18.35 -15.64
CA ASN A 78 -6.04 16.97 -15.22
C ASN A 78 -7.12 16.07 -15.83
N ALA A 79 -6.77 14.80 -16.00
CA ALA A 79 -7.68 13.70 -16.30
C ALA A 79 -7.50 12.60 -15.24
N VAL A 80 -8.52 11.75 -15.13
CA VAL A 80 -8.46 10.51 -14.33
C VAL A 80 -7.84 9.43 -15.18
N TYR A 81 -6.86 8.73 -14.61
CA TYR A 81 -6.21 7.56 -15.19
C TYR A 81 -6.56 6.32 -14.38
N ILE A 82 -6.89 5.26 -15.10
CA ILE A 82 -7.10 3.92 -14.54
C ILE A 82 -6.06 3.02 -15.18
N GLU A 83 -5.23 2.42 -14.35
CA GLU A 83 -4.11 1.58 -14.78
C GLU A 83 -4.17 0.24 -14.06
N ALA A 84 -3.46 -0.77 -14.61
CA ALA A 84 -3.24 -2.01 -13.88
C ALA A 84 -2.40 -1.73 -12.62
N ASN A 85 -2.75 -2.34 -11.50
CA ASN A 85 -1.90 -2.26 -10.31
C ASN A 85 -0.77 -3.29 -10.37
N GLY A 86 0.19 -3.18 -9.45
CA GLY A 86 1.36 -4.07 -9.35
C GLY A 86 0.98 -5.53 -9.13
N LEU A 87 1.83 -6.41 -9.66
CA LEU A 87 1.73 -7.85 -9.47
C LEU A 87 2.49 -8.27 -8.19
N GLY A 88 2.21 -9.48 -7.70
CA GLY A 88 2.95 -10.06 -6.57
C GLY A 88 4.41 -10.40 -6.90
N LEU A 89 4.75 -10.53 -8.18
CA LEU A 89 6.10 -10.72 -8.71
C LEU A 89 6.57 -9.48 -9.49
N PRO A 90 7.88 -9.25 -9.60
CA PRO A 90 8.44 -8.02 -10.19
C PRO A 90 8.08 -7.78 -11.66
N ALA A 91 7.69 -8.82 -12.39
CA ALA A 91 7.36 -8.75 -13.80
C ALA A 91 6.24 -9.73 -14.14
N ARG A 92 5.48 -9.40 -15.20
CA ARG A 92 4.44 -10.24 -15.75
C ARG A 92 4.99 -11.57 -16.27
N ASP A 93 6.19 -11.56 -16.83
CA ASP A 93 6.76 -12.72 -17.53
C ASP A 93 6.95 -13.90 -16.57
N PHE A 94 7.22 -13.65 -15.28
CA PHE A 94 7.25 -14.69 -14.25
C PHE A 94 5.92 -15.41 -14.01
N TYR A 95 4.80 -14.96 -14.58
CA TYR A 95 3.50 -15.65 -14.54
C TYR A 95 3.19 -16.39 -15.85
N LEU A 96 3.94 -16.13 -16.91
CA LEU A 96 3.68 -16.66 -18.25
C LEU A 96 4.72 -17.69 -18.65
N GLU A 97 5.98 -17.46 -18.29
CA GLU A 97 7.10 -18.33 -18.60
C GLU A 97 7.10 -19.59 -17.73
N GLN A 98 7.63 -20.67 -18.29
CA GLN A 98 7.72 -21.99 -17.67
C GLN A 98 9.17 -22.48 -17.58
N ASP A 99 10.14 -21.55 -17.66
CA ASP A 99 11.53 -21.86 -17.40
C ASP A 99 11.75 -22.13 -15.90
N ASP A 100 12.85 -22.83 -15.60
CA ASP A 100 13.19 -23.25 -14.24
C ASP A 100 13.23 -22.07 -13.27
N LYS A 101 13.67 -20.89 -13.71
CA LYS A 101 13.80 -19.72 -12.83
C LYS A 101 12.45 -19.09 -12.52
N SER A 102 11.57 -18.99 -13.50
CA SER A 102 10.19 -18.51 -13.30
C SER A 102 9.42 -19.42 -12.33
N ILE A 103 9.55 -20.74 -12.48
CA ILE A 103 8.91 -21.71 -11.59
C ILE A 103 9.46 -21.59 -10.15
N GLU A 104 10.78 -21.46 -9.99
CA GLU A 104 11.41 -21.26 -8.68
C GLU A 104 10.89 -20.00 -7.98
N ILE A 105 10.76 -18.88 -8.71
CA ILE A 105 10.28 -17.60 -8.18
C ILE A 105 8.81 -17.68 -7.77
N GLN A 106 7.96 -18.29 -8.60
CA GLN A 106 6.54 -18.51 -8.27
C GLN A 106 6.39 -19.36 -7.00
N SER A 107 7.15 -20.45 -6.90
CA SER A 107 7.15 -21.32 -5.72
C SER A 107 7.61 -20.57 -4.46
N THR A 108 8.67 -19.77 -4.58
CA THR A 108 9.17 -18.94 -3.47
C THR A 108 8.12 -17.92 -3.02
N MET A 109 7.41 -17.26 -3.93
CA MET A 109 6.32 -16.35 -3.59
C MET A 109 5.22 -17.06 -2.79
N LEU A 110 4.79 -18.25 -3.22
CA LEU A 110 3.79 -19.05 -2.51
C LEU A 110 4.28 -19.40 -1.09
N GLN A 111 5.54 -19.79 -0.95
CA GLN A 111 6.13 -20.11 0.35
C GLN A 111 6.18 -18.89 1.29
N VAL A 112 6.62 -17.73 0.79
CA VAL A 112 6.66 -16.48 1.57
C VAL A 112 5.25 -16.07 2.02
N ASN A 113 4.25 -16.19 1.14
CA ASN A 113 2.86 -15.91 1.48
C ASN A 113 2.36 -16.83 2.60
N LEU A 114 2.60 -18.13 2.50
CA LEU A 114 2.22 -19.09 3.54
C LEU A 114 2.88 -18.76 4.90
N LEU A 115 4.16 -18.39 4.90
CA LEU A 115 4.86 -18.00 6.14
C LEU A 115 4.27 -16.72 6.75
N ARG A 116 3.92 -15.74 5.92
CA ARG A 116 3.30 -14.49 6.38
C ARG A 116 1.97 -14.75 7.09
N TYR A 117 1.10 -15.59 6.53
CA TYR A 117 -0.23 -15.85 7.10
C TYR A 117 -0.23 -16.78 8.32
N ARG A 118 0.84 -17.54 8.57
CA ARG A 118 0.96 -18.38 9.77
C ARG A 118 1.26 -17.59 11.05
N ASN A 119 1.73 -16.36 10.92
CA ASN A 119 2.17 -15.51 12.03
C ASN A 119 1.20 -14.34 12.31
N CYS A 120 -0.02 -14.39 11.75
CA CYS A 120 -1.08 -13.42 11.98
C CYS A 120 -2.17 -14.01 12.88
#